data_AF-A0A369HK43-F1
#
_entry.id   AF-A0A369HK43-F1
#
_cell.length_a   1.000
_cell.length_b   1.000
_cell.length_c   1.000
_cell.angle_alpha   90.00
_cell.angle_beta   90.00
_cell.angle_gamma   90.00
#
_symmetry.space_group_name_H-M   'P 1'
#
loop_
_entity.id
_entity.type
_entity.pdbx_description
1 polymer ?
#
loop_
_entity_poly.entity_id
_entity_poly.type
_entity_poly.pdbx_seq_one_letter_code
_entity_poly.pdbx_strand_id
1 'polypeptide(L)'
;MPSHLILFKTLACLTLFTIVLGATKLRNNTPNPITDVSVLHKYSSDYNHRGDWTVIPPGQVPNDTLTVEYNTGLLTTGKDWWMVTWYNQDKTRFFFSNPQNSRWLIDLAEGLFNPSADGLLSSESTTGFKQHILRDEDADEVTEIVIEADDQIEFRSKSGVSRTITSSTPVANDTVAGPRPFWAIAHRVLDKNGVEAALEHGANAIETDITAQKGEGWWADHDGNSRSKGDKMNDLLAAVADSRRAGKPISWVWFDLKNPDECGAEDASCNIEALRKLARETLEPVGVKVLWDFIGPDAKGRAFGVIRDDLNENEALGIDGLGSDLLGLNGITADDAKSIMEGGKPINLSQRVWTKGWALPNLKIGSCEDEAAMSSSNDICPQVRQAIKSKAFGKVFGWTVTKSNTQEANSLMEVGVDGLIYGFMATNYADDDESRAALKIVTDWLGAHKDRRYLATLEDKPW
;
A
#
# COMPACT_ATOMS: atom_id res chain seq x y z
N MET A 1 41.92 -14.48 68.73
CA MET A 1 40.46 -14.69 68.78
C MET A 1 39.81 -13.48 69.43
N PRO A 2 38.63 -13.00 69.00
CA PRO A 2 38.04 -12.82 67.66
C PRO A 2 38.20 -11.31 67.26
N SER A 3 37.69 -10.69 66.19
CA SER A 3 36.47 -10.89 65.39
C SER A 3 36.61 -10.13 64.06
N HIS A 4 36.06 -10.70 63.00
CA HIS A 4 35.91 -10.09 61.68
C HIS A 4 35.01 -8.85 61.71
N LEU A 5 35.37 -7.82 60.92
CA LEU A 5 34.37 -6.95 60.28
C LEU A 5 34.77 -6.71 58.82
N ILE A 6 33.96 -7.29 57.95
CA ILE A 6 33.92 -7.04 56.51
C ILE A 6 33.28 -5.66 56.32
N LEU A 7 33.90 -4.78 55.53
CA LEU A 7 33.16 -3.68 54.90
C LEU A 7 33.48 -3.63 53.40
N PHE A 8 32.38 -3.63 52.66
CA PHE A 8 32.22 -3.83 51.23
C PHE A 8 33.08 -2.91 50.37
N LYS A 9 33.64 -3.48 49.30
CA LYS A 9 33.96 -2.76 48.06
C LYS A 9 32.67 -2.19 47.49
N THR A 10 32.49 -0.88 47.49
CA THR A 10 31.50 -0.23 46.63
C THR A 10 32.08 -0.19 45.22
N LEU A 11 31.66 -1.12 44.36
CA LEU A 11 31.75 -0.90 42.91
C LEU A 11 30.79 0.25 42.62
N ALA A 12 31.32 1.44 42.33
CA ALA A 12 30.53 2.45 41.65
C ALA A 12 30.19 1.88 40.27
N CYS A 13 28.91 1.55 40.05
CA CYS A 13 28.39 1.30 38.73
C CYS A 13 28.52 2.62 37.96
N LEU A 14 29.55 2.74 37.11
CA LEU A 14 29.61 3.82 36.13
C LEU A 14 28.40 3.62 35.21
N THR A 15 27.40 4.47 35.32
CA THR A 15 26.41 4.64 34.26
C THR A 15 27.15 5.10 33.01
N LEU A 16 27.21 4.23 31.99
CA LEU A 16 27.93 4.49 30.73
C LEU A 16 27.19 5.47 29.81
N PHE A 17 25.92 5.76 30.11
CA PHE A 17 25.12 6.78 29.44
C PHE A 17 24.10 7.37 30.42
N THR A 18 23.63 8.58 30.12
CA THR A 18 22.60 9.30 30.85
C THR A 18 21.46 9.63 29.90
N ILE A 19 20.21 9.39 30.32
CA ILE A 19 19.03 9.88 29.59
C ILE A 19 18.80 11.33 30.02
N VAL A 20 18.68 12.22 29.03
CA VAL A 20 18.46 13.65 29.23
C VAL A 20 17.13 14.05 28.60
N LEU A 21 16.40 14.94 29.29
CA LEU A 21 15.20 15.57 28.77
C LEU A 21 15.55 16.93 28.18
N GLY A 22 15.31 17.13 26.89
CA GLY A 22 15.47 18.41 26.21
C GLY A 22 14.12 19.06 25.91
N ALA A 23 14.06 20.39 25.96
CA ALA A 23 12.89 21.15 25.52
C ALA A 23 13.10 21.69 24.11
N THR A 24 12.12 21.51 23.23
CA THR A 24 12.15 21.97 21.84
C THR A 24 11.00 22.92 21.55
N LYS A 25 11.28 24.03 20.86
CA LYS A 25 10.29 25.00 20.36
C LYS A 25 10.37 25.14 18.86
N LEU A 26 9.27 25.55 18.27
CA LEU A 26 9.15 25.83 16.84
C LEU A 26 8.88 27.33 16.60
N ARG A 27 9.53 27.91 15.59
CA ARG A 27 9.29 29.28 15.13
C ARG A 27 8.85 29.28 13.67
N ASN A 28 7.79 30.02 13.37
CA ASN A 28 7.38 30.30 11.99
C ASN A 28 7.90 31.67 11.55
N ASN A 29 8.93 31.73 10.71
CA ASN A 29 9.38 32.97 10.07
C ASN A 29 8.84 33.14 8.63
N THR A 30 8.00 32.22 8.16
CA THR A 30 7.35 32.36 6.85
C THR A 30 6.37 33.54 6.83
N PRO A 31 6.05 34.11 5.66
CA PRO A 31 5.15 35.27 5.58
C PRO A 31 3.68 34.96 5.92
N ASN A 32 3.30 33.67 6.01
CA ASN A 32 1.92 33.23 6.19
C ASN A 32 1.78 32.34 7.45
N PRO A 33 0.58 32.28 8.06
CA PRO A 33 0.30 31.26 9.07
C PRO A 33 0.53 29.86 8.51
N ILE A 34 1.15 28.99 9.30
CA ILE A 34 1.24 27.56 9.03
C ILE A 34 0.29 26.81 9.96
N THR A 35 -0.26 25.69 9.48
CA THR A 35 -1.30 24.93 10.18
C THR A 35 -0.97 23.46 10.28
N ASP A 36 -1.58 22.77 11.25
CA ASP A 36 -1.39 21.33 11.52
C ASP A 36 0.10 20.95 11.52
N VAL A 37 0.87 21.70 12.30
CA VAL A 37 2.32 21.57 12.33
C VAL A 37 2.70 20.42 13.25
N SER A 38 3.57 19.54 12.78
CA SER A 38 4.10 18.43 13.57
C SER A 38 5.62 18.44 13.56
N VAL A 39 6.22 18.26 14.73
CA VAL A 39 7.64 17.99 14.90
C VAL A 39 7.80 16.58 15.41
N LEU A 40 8.58 15.79 14.70
CA LEU A 40 8.89 14.40 15.01
C LEU A 40 10.36 14.30 15.40
N HIS A 41 10.64 13.64 16.51
CA HIS A 41 12.00 13.33 16.96
C HIS A 41 12.14 11.83 17.20
N LYS A 42 13.22 11.25 16.69
CA LYS A 42 13.63 9.88 16.96
C LYS A 42 15.06 9.88 17.47
N TYR A 43 15.30 9.28 18.63
CA TYR A 43 16.63 8.93 19.08
C TYR A 43 16.90 7.47 18.69
N SER A 44 17.59 7.27 17.57
CA SER A 44 17.73 5.94 16.95
C SER A 44 16.38 5.23 16.81
N SER A 45 16.26 3.96 17.25
CA SER A 45 15.01 3.18 17.30
C SER A 45 14.36 3.16 18.69
N ASP A 46 14.91 3.88 19.66
CA ASP A 46 14.65 3.62 21.09
C ASP A 46 13.56 4.55 21.66
N TYR A 47 13.56 5.81 21.22
CA TYR A 47 12.59 6.82 21.66
C TYR A 47 12.01 7.58 20.48
N ASN A 48 10.70 7.81 20.51
CA ASN A 48 9.98 8.57 19.50
C ASN A 48 9.09 9.61 20.18
N HIS A 49 9.23 10.87 19.79
CA HIS A 49 8.47 11.99 20.34
C HIS A 49 7.75 12.75 19.22
N ARG A 50 6.60 13.32 19.57
CA ARG A 50 5.78 14.13 18.67
C ARG A 50 5.25 15.36 19.40
N GLY A 51 5.43 16.52 18.77
CA GLY A 51 4.74 17.76 19.15
C GLY A 51 3.84 18.21 18.00
N ASP A 52 2.62 18.64 18.32
CA ASP A 52 1.65 19.14 17.35
C ASP A 52 1.16 20.53 17.73
N TRP A 53 1.01 21.40 16.73
CA TRP A 53 0.47 22.75 16.88
C TRP A 53 -0.54 23.04 15.79
N THR A 54 -1.73 23.50 16.18
CA THR A 54 -2.82 23.72 15.22
C THR A 54 -2.54 24.86 14.25
N VAL A 55 -2.04 26.00 14.75
CA VAL A 55 -1.70 27.19 13.95
C VAL A 55 -0.52 27.90 14.58
N ILE A 56 0.46 28.30 13.75
CA ILE A 56 1.57 29.15 14.18
C ILE A 56 1.60 30.39 13.27
N PRO A 57 1.23 31.59 13.78
CA PRO A 57 1.25 32.81 12.98
C PRO A 57 2.67 33.24 12.57
N PRO A 58 2.81 34.10 11.54
CA PRO A 58 4.10 34.66 11.12
C PRO A 58 4.85 35.35 12.28
N GLY A 59 6.13 35.06 12.40
CA GLY A 59 7.04 35.58 13.41
C GLY A 59 6.84 35.02 14.82
N GLN A 60 5.90 34.09 15.03
CA GLN A 60 5.54 33.58 16.35
C GLN A 60 6.28 32.29 16.73
N VAL A 61 6.41 32.11 18.04
CA VAL A 61 6.86 30.87 18.69
C VAL A 61 5.74 30.44 19.63
N PRO A 62 5.17 29.23 19.50
CA PRO A 62 4.18 28.74 20.44
C PRO A 62 4.73 28.68 21.87
N ASN A 63 3.85 28.84 22.85
CA ASN A 63 4.23 28.71 24.26
C ASN A 63 4.58 27.27 24.63
N ASP A 64 3.91 26.30 24.00
CA ASP A 64 4.08 24.88 24.24
C ASP A 64 5.42 24.38 23.70
N THR A 65 6.06 23.50 24.46
CA THR A 65 7.33 22.86 24.13
C THR A 65 7.14 21.38 23.88
N LEU A 66 7.86 20.83 22.90
CA LEU A 66 8.04 19.39 22.77
C LEU A 66 9.18 18.95 23.70
N THR A 67 8.90 18.06 24.65
CA THR A 67 9.94 17.39 25.46
C THR A 67 10.45 16.16 24.72
N VAL A 68 11.78 16.03 24.60
CA VAL A 68 12.44 14.91 23.94
C VAL A 68 13.44 14.22 24.86
N GLU A 69 13.51 12.90 24.80
CA GLU A 69 14.53 12.09 25.44
C GLU A 69 15.67 11.77 24.47
N TYR A 70 16.91 11.93 24.93
CA TYR A 70 18.11 11.55 24.19
C TYR A 70 19.20 11.05 25.15
N ASN A 71 20.08 10.16 24.67
CA ASN A 71 21.17 9.64 25.49
C ASN A 71 22.46 10.44 25.27
N THR A 72 23.16 10.73 26.35
CA THR A 72 24.48 11.36 26.39
C THR A 72 25.49 10.53 27.22
N GLY A 73 26.78 10.86 27.14
CA GLY A 73 27.83 10.20 27.93
C GLY A 73 28.92 9.47 27.13
N LEU A 74 29.88 8.88 27.84
CA LEU A 74 31.05 8.22 27.25
C LEU A 74 30.61 6.87 26.66
N LEU A 75 30.61 6.75 25.33
CA LEU A 75 30.17 5.59 24.50
C LEU A 75 28.75 5.66 23.90
N THR A 76 28.03 6.78 23.99
CA THR A 76 26.77 6.92 23.25
C THR A 76 27.01 7.01 21.74
N THR A 77 26.40 6.10 20.98
CA THR A 77 26.46 6.07 19.50
C THR A 77 25.14 6.45 18.83
N GLY A 78 24.10 6.71 19.63
CA GLY A 78 22.77 7.05 19.13
C GLY A 78 22.76 8.39 18.41
N LYS A 79 21.76 8.56 17.55
CA LYS A 79 21.60 9.74 16.69
C LYS A 79 20.20 10.30 16.84
N ASP A 80 20.13 11.61 16.93
CA ASP A 80 18.90 12.38 16.89
C ASP A 80 18.48 12.68 15.45
N TRP A 81 17.28 12.20 15.11
CA TRP A 81 16.66 12.36 13.81
C TRP A 81 15.39 13.18 13.95
N TRP A 82 15.25 14.19 13.11
CA TRP A 82 14.17 15.17 13.20
C TRP A 82 13.40 15.28 11.89
N MET A 83 12.10 15.50 11.98
CA MET A 83 11.29 15.87 10.84
C MET A 83 10.26 16.92 11.24
N VAL A 84 10.04 17.88 10.37
CA VAL A 84 9.07 18.95 10.54
C VAL A 84 8.11 18.89 9.37
N THR A 85 6.81 18.91 9.65
CA THR A 85 5.75 18.90 8.64
C THR A 85 4.69 19.92 8.96
N TRP A 86 4.08 20.53 7.95
CA TRP A 86 2.97 21.47 8.14
C TRP A 86 2.13 21.62 6.87
N TYR A 87 0.99 22.25 7.01
CA TYR A 87 0.14 22.68 5.91
C TYR A 87 0.20 24.20 5.74
N ASN A 88 0.03 24.68 4.50
CA ASN A 88 -0.34 26.08 4.29
C ASN A 88 -1.76 26.36 4.85
N GLN A 89 -2.09 27.63 5.00
CA GLN A 89 -3.34 28.07 5.64
C GLN A 89 -4.62 27.50 5.01
N ASP A 90 -4.64 27.30 3.70
CA ASP A 90 -5.79 26.75 2.97
C ASP A 90 -5.77 25.22 2.87
N LYS A 91 -4.76 24.57 3.48
CA LYS A 91 -4.51 23.13 3.46
C LYS A 91 -4.43 22.50 2.07
N THR A 92 -4.10 23.30 1.05
CA THR A 92 -3.94 22.80 -0.33
C THR A 92 -2.56 22.22 -0.59
N ARG A 93 -1.59 22.49 0.29
CA ARG A 93 -0.22 21.99 0.18
C ARG A 93 0.30 21.51 1.53
N PHE A 94 0.93 20.34 1.49
CA PHE A 94 1.66 19.77 2.61
C PHE A 94 3.14 19.99 2.41
N PHE A 95 3.80 20.47 3.45
CA PHE A 95 5.21 20.83 3.49
C PHE A 95 5.94 19.94 4.48
N PHE A 96 7.20 19.64 4.17
CA PHE A 96 8.05 18.82 5.03
C PHE A 96 9.54 19.17 4.88
N SER A 97 10.30 18.91 5.94
CA SER A 97 11.77 19.00 5.91
C SER A 97 12.38 17.94 5.00
N ASN A 98 13.29 18.33 4.11
CA ASN A 98 13.86 17.46 3.08
C ASN A 98 15.41 17.58 3.00
N PRO A 99 16.16 16.85 3.85
CA PRO A 99 17.62 16.99 3.95
C PRO A 99 18.41 16.40 2.79
N GLN A 100 17.80 15.58 1.94
CA GLN A 100 18.50 14.87 0.86
C GLN A 100 17.74 14.95 -0.48
N ASN A 101 16.81 15.90 -0.64
CA ASN A 101 15.91 15.97 -1.79
C ASN A 101 15.27 14.61 -2.14
N SER A 102 14.87 13.87 -1.10
CA SER A 102 14.57 12.45 -1.23
C SER A 102 13.20 12.24 -1.87
N ARG A 103 13.20 11.56 -3.02
CA ARG A 103 11.99 11.30 -3.83
C ARG A 103 10.92 10.50 -3.10
N TRP A 104 11.30 9.69 -2.10
CA TRP A 104 10.36 8.80 -1.41
C TRP A 104 9.20 9.52 -0.68
N LEU A 105 9.40 10.75 -0.18
CA LEU A 105 8.32 11.55 0.43
C LEU A 105 7.40 12.17 -0.62
N ILE A 106 7.93 12.47 -1.80
CA ILE A 106 7.14 12.88 -2.96
C ILE A 106 6.32 11.68 -3.44
N ASP A 107 6.92 10.49 -3.52
CA ASP A 107 6.20 9.25 -3.88
C ASP A 107 5.11 8.91 -2.84
N LEU A 108 5.37 9.12 -1.53
CA LEU A 108 4.39 9.01 -0.45
C LEU A 108 3.25 10.04 -0.61
N ALA A 109 3.52 11.22 -1.16
CA ALA A 109 2.52 12.27 -1.29
C ALA A 109 1.78 12.29 -2.65
N GLU A 110 2.41 11.80 -3.73
CA GLU A 110 1.82 11.65 -5.06
C GLU A 110 0.97 10.37 -5.14
N GLY A 111 1.27 9.36 -4.33
CA GLY A 111 0.49 8.12 -4.22
C GLY A 111 -0.74 8.25 -3.32
N LEU A 112 -1.72 9.10 -3.64
CA LEU A 112 -3.07 9.17 -3.01
C LEU A 112 -3.16 9.19 -1.45
N PHE A 113 -2.05 9.34 -0.72
CA PHE A 113 -2.08 9.54 0.72
C PHE A 113 -2.38 11.01 1.02
N ASN A 114 -3.27 11.27 1.97
CA ASN A 114 -3.25 12.52 2.70
C ASN A 114 -2.02 12.46 3.65
N PRO A 115 -0.92 13.16 3.36
CA PRO A 115 0.32 13.00 4.11
C PRO A 115 0.13 13.48 5.55
N SER A 116 0.30 12.57 6.51
CA SER A 116 0.13 12.87 7.94
C SER A 116 1.36 12.45 8.74
N ALA A 117 1.60 13.15 9.84
CA ALA A 117 2.70 12.85 10.75
C ALA A 117 2.62 11.43 11.35
N ASP A 118 1.41 10.86 11.51
CA ASP A 118 1.20 9.50 12.00
C ASP A 118 1.76 8.43 11.06
N GLY A 119 1.48 8.55 9.75
CA GLY A 119 2.01 7.63 8.74
C GLY A 119 3.54 7.65 8.71
N LEU A 120 4.12 8.84 8.91
CA LEU A 120 5.56 9.04 8.92
C LEU A 120 6.25 8.47 10.16
N LEU A 121 5.66 8.64 11.35
CA LEU A 121 6.17 8.07 12.60
C LEU A 121 6.14 6.55 12.63
N SER A 122 5.10 5.95 12.04
CA SER A 122 4.91 4.49 11.98
C SER A 122 5.98 3.76 11.16
N SER A 123 6.75 4.48 10.34
CA SER A 123 7.88 3.88 9.61
C SER A 123 9.07 3.65 10.55
N GLU A 124 9.66 2.45 10.55
CA GLU A 124 10.92 2.18 11.29
C GLU A 124 12.13 2.92 10.69
N SER A 125 11.95 3.55 9.54
CA SER A 125 13.01 4.24 8.80
C SER A 125 13.28 5.65 9.35
N THR A 126 14.55 6.06 9.26
CA THR A 126 15.00 7.46 9.46
C THR A 126 15.40 8.12 8.14
N THR A 127 15.21 7.43 7.01
CA THR A 127 15.40 8.01 5.68
C THR A 127 14.49 9.22 5.52
N GLY A 128 15.02 10.37 5.08
CA GLY A 128 14.28 11.63 4.97
C GLY A 128 14.25 12.47 6.26
N PHE A 129 14.65 11.94 7.42
CA PHE A 129 14.80 12.74 8.63
C PHE A 129 16.13 13.51 8.60
N LYS A 130 16.10 14.72 9.15
CA LYS A 130 17.29 15.54 9.36
C LYS A 130 18.01 15.09 10.62
N GLN A 131 19.28 14.70 10.49
CA GLN A 131 20.13 14.46 11.66
C GLN A 131 20.53 15.79 12.32
N HIS A 132 20.29 15.94 13.62
CA HIS A 132 20.76 17.06 14.45
C HIS A 132 20.97 16.61 15.90
N ILE A 133 22.23 16.39 16.28
CA ILE A 133 22.60 15.70 17.53
C ILE A 133 22.50 16.64 18.74
N LEU A 134 21.81 16.19 19.80
CA LEU A 134 21.80 16.86 21.10
C LEU A 134 22.86 16.28 22.04
N ARG A 135 23.40 17.12 22.92
CA ARG A 135 24.51 16.80 23.84
C ARG A 135 24.17 17.20 25.27
N ASP A 136 25.07 16.86 26.21
CA ASP A 136 24.94 17.20 27.63
C ASP A 136 24.70 18.70 27.88
N GLU A 137 25.31 19.54 27.07
CA GLU A 137 25.19 20.99 27.19
C GLU A 137 23.81 21.54 26.81
N ASP A 138 22.97 20.73 26.14
CA ASP A 138 21.61 21.10 25.74
C ASP A 138 20.53 20.77 26.80
N ALA A 139 20.87 20.07 27.88
CA ALA A 139 19.91 19.52 28.86
C ALA A 139 18.96 20.55 29.50
N ASP A 140 19.43 21.77 29.70
CA ASP A 140 18.67 22.87 30.34
C ASP A 140 18.40 24.03 29.38
N GLU A 141 18.63 23.81 28.09
CA GLU A 141 18.51 24.84 27.05
C GLU A 141 17.39 24.47 26.09
N VAL A 142 16.78 25.48 25.48
CA VAL A 142 15.72 25.26 24.50
C VAL A 142 16.34 25.06 23.12
N THR A 143 16.11 23.90 22.52
CA THR A 143 16.36 23.69 21.09
C THR A 143 15.28 24.42 20.29
N GLU A 144 15.67 25.27 19.35
CA GLU A 144 14.75 26.00 18.49
C GLU A 144 14.80 25.44 17.05
N ILE A 145 13.65 25.05 16.53
CA ILE A 145 13.44 24.72 15.13
C ILE A 145 12.83 25.95 14.47
N VAL A 146 13.46 26.47 13.42
CA VAL A 146 13.00 27.69 12.74
C VAL A 146 12.69 27.37 11.29
N ILE A 147 11.45 27.61 10.87
CA ILE A 147 11.03 27.54 9.47
C ILE A 147 11.17 28.95 8.88
N GLU A 148 12.16 29.14 8.02
CA GLU A 148 12.52 30.43 7.44
C GLU A 148 11.68 30.76 6.19
N ALA A 149 11.66 32.03 5.80
CA ALA A 149 10.89 32.50 4.63
C ALA A 149 11.50 32.11 3.28
N ASP A 150 12.77 31.68 3.26
CA ASP A 150 13.52 31.27 2.06
C ASP A 150 13.53 29.74 1.87
N ASP A 151 12.49 29.07 2.36
CA ASP A 151 12.30 27.63 2.33
C ASP A 151 13.35 26.82 3.13
N GLN A 152 14.20 27.45 3.92
CA GLN A 152 15.12 26.74 4.82
C GLN A 152 14.47 26.39 6.16
N ILE A 153 14.93 25.29 6.76
CA ILE A 153 14.62 24.94 8.14
C ILE A 153 15.94 24.82 8.91
N GLU A 154 16.04 25.56 10.02
CA GLU A 154 17.19 25.51 10.92
C GLU A 154 16.85 24.80 12.22
N PHE A 155 17.74 23.90 12.65
CA PHE A 155 17.73 23.29 13.98
C PHE A 155 18.85 23.93 14.77
N ARG A 156 18.51 24.66 15.84
CA ARG A 156 19.41 25.45 16.67
C ARG A 156 19.40 24.90 18.09
N SER A 157 20.51 24.31 18.51
CA SER A 157 20.78 23.92 19.89
C SER A 157 22.04 24.65 20.38
N LYS A 158 22.41 24.48 21.65
CA LYS A 158 23.67 25.00 22.16
C LYS A 158 24.86 24.24 21.56
N SER A 159 24.67 22.96 21.30
CA SER A 159 25.66 22.10 20.65
C SER A 159 25.85 22.35 19.14
N GLY A 160 24.98 23.13 18.51
CA GLY A 160 25.24 23.69 17.18
C GLY A 160 24.00 24.05 16.37
N VAL A 161 24.23 24.39 15.11
CA VAL A 161 23.16 24.68 14.15
C VAL A 161 23.28 23.75 12.95
N SER A 162 22.16 23.16 12.53
CA SER A 162 22.08 22.38 11.29
C SER A 162 20.92 22.86 10.42
N ARG A 163 21.04 22.68 9.10
CA ARG A 163 20.07 23.19 8.13
C ARG A 163 19.54 22.10 7.20
N THR A 164 18.33 22.31 6.70
CA THR A 164 17.70 21.55 5.62
C THR A 164 16.81 22.48 4.80
N ILE A 165 16.29 21.99 3.69
CA ILE A 165 15.34 22.70 2.84
C ILE A 165 13.95 22.14 3.04
N THR A 166 12.96 22.93 2.66
CA THR A 166 11.56 22.54 2.63
C THR A 166 11.26 21.93 1.27
N SER A 167 10.40 20.91 1.25
CA SER A 167 9.73 20.44 0.04
C SER A 167 8.23 20.42 0.29
N SER A 168 7.46 20.44 -0.79
CA SER A 168 6.01 20.43 -0.69
C SER A 168 5.35 19.65 -1.82
N THR A 169 4.16 19.17 -1.51
CA THR A 169 3.27 18.43 -2.41
C THR A 169 1.87 19.03 -2.34
N PRO A 170 1.09 19.03 -3.43
CA PRO A 170 -0.33 19.29 -3.35
C PRO A 170 -1.01 18.28 -2.42
N VAL A 171 -1.91 18.75 -1.58
CA VAL A 171 -2.79 17.88 -0.79
C VAL A 171 -3.93 17.48 -1.71
N ALA A 172 -4.05 16.19 -1.98
CA ALA A 172 -5.26 15.66 -2.58
C ALA A 172 -6.41 15.91 -1.59
N ASN A 173 -7.27 16.89 -1.88
CA ASN A 173 -8.45 17.16 -1.07
C ASN A 173 -9.38 15.95 -1.15
N ASP A 174 -9.29 15.04 -0.17
CA ASP A 174 -10.22 13.91 0.01
C ASP A 174 -11.68 14.37 0.19
N THR A 175 -11.93 15.66 0.41
CA THR A 175 -13.27 16.24 0.57
C THR A 175 -13.86 16.88 -0.69
N VAL A 176 -13.13 16.91 -1.82
CA VAL A 176 -13.68 17.29 -3.14
C VAL A 176 -13.07 16.42 -4.26
N ALA A 177 -12.86 15.13 -4.03
CA ALA A 177 -12.64 14.21 -5.14
C ALA A 177 -14.00 13.97 -5.79
N GLY A 178 -14.10 14.21 -7.10
CA GLY A 178 -15.23 13.72 -7.89
C GLY A 178 -15.40 12.19 -7.72
N PRO A 179 -16.43 11.59 -8.32
CA PRO A 179 -16.62 10.16 -8.22
C PRO A 179 -15.34 9.42 -8.65
N ARG A 180 -15.02 8.28 -8.04
CA ARG A 180 -13.82 7.49 -8.35
C ARG A 180 -14.14 6.34 -9.32
N PRO A 181 -13.20 5.92 -10.19
CA PRO A 181 -13.41 4.78 -11.06
C PRO A 181 -13.56 3.48 -10.26
N PHE A 182 -14.37 2.56 -10.79
CA PHE A 182 -14.63 1.23 -10.23
C PHE A 182 -14.43 0.15 -11.29
N TRP A 183 -13.70 -0.90 -10.94
CA TRP A 183 -13.40 -2.00 -11.84
C TRP A 183 -14.38 -3.16 -11.65
N ALA A 184 -15.16 -3.46 -12.69
CA ALA A 184 -16.01 -4.63 -12.76
C ALA A 184 -15.25 -5.74 -13.50
N ILE A 185 -14.71 -6.69 -12.74
CA ILE A 185 -13.75 -7.67 -13.21
C ILE A 185 -14.48 -9.00 -13.44
N ALA A 186 -14.51 -9.49 -14.68
CA ALA A 186 -15.14 -10.78 -14.98
C ALA A 186 -14.30 -11.94 -14.42
N HIS A 187 -14.92 -12.80 -13.61
CA HIS A 187 -14.28 -13.94 -12.94
C HIS A 187 -14.01 -15.11 -13.88
N ARG A 188 -12.83 -15.72 -13.77
CA ARG A 188 -12.46 -17.01 -14.37
C ARG A 188 -12.69 -17.04 -15.89
N VAL A 189 -12.14 -16.04 -16.58
CA VAL A 189 -12.19 -15.93 -18.04
C VAL A 189 -11.05 -16.73 -18.64
N LEU A 190 -11.32 -18.00 -18.98
CA LEU A 190 -10.26 -18.95 -19.37
C LEU A 190 -10.14 -19.20 -20.88
N ASP A 191 -11.03 -18.64 -21.70
CA ASP A 191 -10.97 -18.81 -23.16
C ASP A 191 -11.46 -17.56 -23.90
N LYS A 192 -11.22 -17.52 -25.21
CA LYS A 192 -11.63 -16.41 -26.08
C LYS A 192 -13.13 -16.11 -26.05
N ASN A 193 -13.99 -17.12 -25.86
CA ASN A 193 -15.44 -16.91 -25.84
C ASN A 193 -15.83 -16.24 -24.52
N GLY A 194 -15.18 -16.59 -23.42
CA GLY A 194 -15.28 -15.90 -22.15
C GLY A 194 -14.83 -14.44 -22.25
N VAL A 195 -13.73 -14.15 -22.97
CA VAL A 195 -13.29 -12.76 -23.23
C VAL A 195 -14.36 -11.98 -23.98
N GLU A 196 -14.89 -12.54 -25.08
CA GLU A 196 -15.95 -11.91 -25.87
C GLU A 196 -17.19 -11.63 -25.00
N ALA A 197 -17.69 -12.64 -24.29
CA ALA A 197 -18.86 -12.52 -23.43
C ALA A 197 -18.66 -11.48 -22.31
N ALA A 198 -17.53 -11.51 -21.61
CA ALA A 198 -17.23 -10.57 -20.54
C ALA A 198 -17.26 -9.11 -21.03
N LEU A 199 -16.65 -8.85 -22.18
CA LEU A 199 -16.58 -7.50 -22.75
C LEU A 199 -17.90 -7.06 -23.39
N GLU A 200 -18.70 -7.99 -23.90
CA GLU A 200 -20.06 -7.70 -24.36
C GLU A 200 -21.02 -7.38 -23.21
N HIS A 201 -20.85 -8.03 -22.07
CA HIS A 201 -21.64 -7.72 -20.87
C HIS A 201 -21.27 -6.37 -20.26
N GLY A 202 -20.04 -5.89 -20.48
CA GLY A 202 -19.56 -4.60 -20.00
C GLY A 202 -18.50 -4.68 -18.91
N ALA A 203 -17.80 -5.82 -18.78
CA ALA A 203 -16.58 -5.87 -17.98
C ALA A 203 -15.54 -4.87 -18.52
N ASN A 204 -14.84 -4.18 -17.63
CA ASN A 204 -13.73 -3.27 -17.99
C ASN A 204 -12.35 -3.86 -17.60
N ALA A 205 -12.35 -5.03 -16.99
CA ALA A 205 -11.21 -5.89 -16.72
C ALA A 205 -11.67 -7.36 -16.65
N ILE A 206 -10.73 -8.29 -16.78
CA ILE A 206 -10.99 -9.72 -16.60
C ILE A 206 -9.97 -10.32 -15.64
N GLU A 207 -10.36 -11.36 -14.94
CA GLU A 207 -9.47 -12.24 -14.20
C GLU A 207 -9.38 -13.59 -14.90
N THR A 208 -8.17 -14.12 -14.96
CA THR A 208 -7.87 -15.45 -15.49
C THR A 208 -6.95 -16.18 -14.54
N ASP A 209 -7.35 -17.40 -14.22
CA ASP A 209 -6.48 -18.36 -13.56
C ASP A 209 -5.38 -18.81 -14.51
N ILE A 210 -4.16 -18.92 -14.02
CA ILE A 210 -3.00 -19.27 -14.84
C ILE A 210 -2.22 -20.39 -14.17
N THR A 211 -2.05 -21.49 -14.91
CA THR A 211 -1.27 -22.65 -14.47
C THR A 211 -0.15 -22.97 -15.47
N ALA A 212 1.07 -23.09 -14.97
CA ALA A 212 2.23 -23.60 -15.70
C ALA A 212 2.15 -25.12 -15.86
N GLN A 213 2.40 -25.60 -17.08
CA GLN A 213 2.48 -27.02 -17.41
C GLN A 213 3.82 -27.31 -18.09
N LYS A 214 4.67 -28.09 -17.44
CA LYS A 214 6.02 -28.45 -17.93
C LYS A 214 5.97 -29.01 -19.35
N GLY A 215 6.72 -28.37 -20.25
CA GLY A 215 6.79 -28.75 -21.66
C GLY A 215 5.60 -28.31 -22.53
N GLU A 216 4.52 -27.80 -21.93
CA GLU A 216 3.35 -27.29 -22.68
C GLU A 216 3.19 -25.77 -22.63
N GLY A 217 3.75 -25.15 -21.59
CA GLY A 217 3.70 -23.71 -21.33
C GLY A 217 2.61 -23.31 -20.36
N TRP A 218 2.16 -22.05 -20.47
CA TRP A 218 1.15 -21.46 -19.61
C TRP A 218 -0.24 -21.61 -20.21
N TRP A 219 -1.18 -22.02 -19.36
CA TRP A 219 -2.58 -22.20 -19.71
C TRP A 219 -3.48 -21.35 -18.83
N ALA A 220 -4.57 -20.86 -19.42
CA ALA A 220 -5.67 -20.31 -18.66
C ALA A 220 -6.43 -21.49 -18.03
N ASP A 221 -6.13 -21.77 -16.76
CA ASP A 221 -6.52 -23.02 -16.09
C ASP A 221 -6.51 -22.82 -14.58
N HIS A 222 -7.66 -23.09 -13.95
CA HIS A 222 -7.88 -22.93 -12.52
C HIS A 222 -7.35 -24.10 -11.67
N ASP A 223 -7.46 -25.34 -12.15
CA ASP A 223 -7.17 -26.53 -11.33
C ASP A 223 -5.96 -27.34 -11.85
N GLY A 224 -5.30 -26.87 -12.92
CA GLY A 224 -4.16 -27.54 -13.53
C GLY A 224 -4.52 -28.90 -14.12
N ASN A 225 -5.77 -29.09 -14.53
CA ASN A 225 -6.25 -30.36 -15.07
C ASN A 225 -7.21 -30.16 -16.24
N SER A 226 -7.43 -31.23 -17.00
CA SER A 226 -8.19 -31.17 -18.26
C SER A 226 -9.65 -30.72 -18.14
N ARG A 227 -10.22 -30.64 -16.93
CA ARG A 227 -11.61 -30.20 -16.72
C ARG A 227 -11.76 -28.69 -16.65
N SER A 228 -10.74 -27.97 -16.23
CA SER A 228 -10.73 -26.50 -16.13
C SER A 228 -9.78 -25.82 -17.10
N LYS A 229 -8.96 -26.60 -17.81
CA LYS A 229 -8.11 -26.14 -18.90
C LYS A 229 -8.90 -25.43 -19.99
N GLY A 230 -8.69 -24.13 -20.12
CA GLY A 230 -9.15 -23.29 -21.22
C GLY A 230 -8.10 -23.16 -22.32
N ASP A 231 -7.98 -21.96 -22.88
CA ASP A 231 -7.02 -21.65 -23.94
C ASP A 231 -5.58 -21.60 -23.40
N LYS A 232 -4.59 -21.75 -24.28
CA LYS A 232 -3.22 -21.39 -23.94
C LYS A 232 -3.14 -19.88 -23.72
N MET A 233 -2.23 -19.43 -22.86
CA MET A 233 -2.10 -17.99 -22.57
C MET A 233 -1.76 -17.16 -23.82
N ASN A 234 -1.05 -17.70 -24.81
CA ASN A 234 -0.80 -16.97 -26.05
C ASN A 234 -2.09 -16.68 -26.83
N ASP A 235 -3.03 -17.63 -26.85
CA ASP A 235 -4.28 -17.50 -27.58
C ASP A 235 -5.27 -16.60 -26.80
N LEU A 236 -5.35 -16.75 -25.47
CA LEU A 236 -6.17 -15.89 -24.61
C LEU A 236 -5.71 -14.42 -24.70
N LEU A 237 -4.41 -14.16 -24.56
CA LEU A 237 -3.89 -12.78 -24.60
C LEU A 237 -4.00 -12.17 -26.00
N ALA A 238 -3.90 -12.98 -27.05
CA ALA A 238 -4.21 -12.53 -28.40
C ALA A 238 -5.68 -12.10 -28.53
N ALA A 239 -6.63 -12.87 -27.99
CA ALA A 239 -8.05 -12.52 -27.99
C ALA A 239 -8.34 -11.22 -27.21
N VAL A 240 -7.67 -11.00 -26.08
CA VAL A 240 -7.74 -9.74 -25.33
C VAL A 240 -7.20 -8.58 -26.17
N ALA A 241 -6.01 -8.75 -26.77
CA ALA A 241 -5.40 -7.70 -27.57
C ALA A 241 -6.21 -7.36 -28.82
N ASP A 242 -6.82 -8.35 -29.47
CA ASP A 242 -7.70 -8.16 -30.62
C ASP A 242 -9.00 -7.46 -30.21
N SER A 243 -9.60 -7.83 -29.07
CA SER A 243 -10.75 -7.13 -28.51
C SER A 243 -10.44 -5.65 -28.23
N ARG A 244 -9.24 -5.39 -27.68
CA ARG A 244 -8.75 -4.03 -27.45
C ARG A 244 -8.61 -3.24 -28.76
N ARG A 245 -7.97 -3.82 -29.77
CA ARG A 245 -7.83 -3.20 -31.11
C ARG A 245 -9.19 -2.95 -31.77
N ALA A 246 -10.18 -3.80 -31.50
CA ALA A 246 -11.56 -3.63 -31.94
C ALA A 246 -12.34 -2.56 -31.14
N GLY A 247 -11.69 -1.86 -30.19
CA GLY A 247 -12.28 -0.76 -29.44
C GLY A 247 -13.05 -1.17 -28.19
N LYS A 248 -12.96 -2.44 -27.75
CA LYS A 248 -13.59 -2.87 -26.49
C LYS A 248 -12.90 -2.20 -25.29
N PRO A 249 -13.65 -1.87 -24.22
CA PRO A 249 -13.15 -1.07 -23.10
C PRO A 249 -12.38 -1.90 -22.05
N ILE A 250 -11.57 -2.86 -22.47
CA ILE A 250 -10.70 -3.62 -21.57
C ILE A 250 -9.45 -2.81 -21.24
N SER A 251 -9.24 -2.52 -19.96
CA SER A 251 -8.09 -1.73 -19.49
C SER A 251 -6.94 -2.61 -18.98
N TRP A 252 -7.25 -3.73 -18.35
CA TRP A 252 -6.25 -4.62 -17.75
C TRP A 252 -6.74 -6.04 -17.54
N VAL A 253 -5.80 -6.95 -17.30
CA VAL A 253 -6.03 -8.37 -17.01
C VAL A 253 -5.39 -8.73 -15.66
N TRP A 254 -6.15 -9.43 -14.82
CA TRP A 254 -5.69 -10.02 -13.57
C TRP A 254 -5.21 -11.44 -13.83
N PHE A 255 -3.94 -11.71 -13.56
CA PHE A 255 -3.33 -13.03 -13.63
C PHE A 255 -3.35 -13.66 -12.23
N ASP A 256 -4.28 -14.57 -11.98
CA ASP A 256 -4.33 -15.37 -10.75
C ASP A 256 -3.38 -16.56 -10.90
N LEU A 257 -2.17 -16.44 -10.35
CA LEU A 257 -1.10 -17.41 -10.54
C LEU A 257 -1.27 -18.60 -9.59
N LYS A 258 -1.56 -19.79 -10.15
CA LYS A 258 -1.83 -21.00 -9.35
C LYS A 258 -0.59 -21.78 -8.93
N ASN A 259 0.48 -21.71 -9.72
CA ASN A 259 1.73 -22.42 -9.48
C ASN A 259 2.94 -21.68 -10.06
N PRO A 260 3.17 -20.42 -9.66
CA PRO A 260 4.09 -19.52 -10.34
C PRO A 260 5.56 -20.01 -10.40
N ASP A 261 5.94 -20.93 -9.51
CA ASP A 261 7.27 -21.52 -9.40
C ASP A 261 7.39 -22.98 -9.90
N GLU A 262 6.36 -23.53 -10.55
CA GLU A 262 6.38 -24.90 -11.09
C GLU A 262 7.59 -25.13 -12.01
N CYS A 263 7.95 -24.11 -12.80
CA CYS A 263 9.08 -24.11 -13.70
C CYS A 263 10.18 -23.17 -13.21
N GLY A 264 11.38 -23.72 -13.05
CA GLY A 264 12.56 -22.98 -12.62
C GLY A 264 13.07 -22.01 -13.69
N ALA A 265 14.02 -21.15 -13.32
CA ALA A 265 14.56 -20.11 -14.20
C ALA A 265 15.04 -20.62 -15.57
N GLU A 266 15.59 -21.84 -15.62
CA GLU A 266 16.13 -22.44 -16.85
C GLU A 266 15.05 -23.05 -17.78
N ASP A 267 13.81 -23.24 -17.29
CA ASP A 267 12.73 -23.84 -18.08
C ASP A 267 11.86 -22.75 -18.73
N ALA A 268 12.40 -22.14 -19.78
CA ALA A 268 11.73 -21.09 -20.55
C ALA A 268 10.41 -21.55 -21.23
N SER A 269 10.06 -22.84 -21.19
CA SER A 269 8.77 -23.29 -21.70
C SER A 269 7.61 -22.77 -20.85
N CYS A 270 7.81 -22.65 -19.53
CA CYS A 270 6.74 -22.34 -18.56
C CYS A 270 7.22 -21.54 -17.34
N ASN A 271 8.42 -20.95 -17.36
CA ASN A 271 8.85 -20.05 -16.27
C ASN A 271 8.09 -18.70 -16.31
N ILE A 272 8.12 -17.97 -15.19
CA ILE A 272 7.40 -16.69 -15.06
C ILE A 272 7.94 -15.62 -16.01
N GLU A 273 9.23 -15.65 -16.34
CA GLU A 273 9.88 -14.72 -17.26
C GLU A 273 9.28 -14.82 -18.67
N ALA A 274 9.02 -16.05 -19.13
CA ALA A 274 8.37 -16.30 -20.41
C ALA A 274 6.92 -15.79 -20.44
N LEU A 275 6.16 -15.98 -19.35
CA LEU A 275 4.80 -15.44 -19.23
C LEU A 275 4.80 -13.91 -19.25
N ARG A 276 5.70 -13.28 -18.47
CA ARG A 276 5.86 -11.82 -18.47
C ARG A 276 6.22 -11.31 -19.85
N LYS A 277 7.22 -11.90 -20.51
CA LYS A 277 7.60 -11.52 -21.87
C LYS A 277 6.40 -11.60 -22.83
N LEU A 278 5.65 -12.71 -22.79
CA LEU A 278 4.44 -12.88 -23.61
C LEU A 278 3.40 -11.79 -23.33
N ALA A 279 3.13 -11.49 -22.06
CA ALA A 279 2.18 -10.47 -21.66
C ALA A 279 2.61 -9.07 -22.16
N ARG A 280 3.88 -8.70 -21.95
CA ARG A 280 4.43 -7.43 -22.43
C ARG A 280 4.35 -7.29 -23.95
N GLU A 281 4.76 -8.32 -24.69
CA GLU A 281 4.76 -8.30 -26.16
C GLU A 281 3.35 -8.26 -26.77
N THR A 282 2.35 -8.79 -26.05
CA THR A 282 0.98 -8.93 -26.57
C THR A 282 0.07 -7.77 -26.13
N LEU A 283 0.13 -7.39 -24.86
CA LEU A 283 -0.84 -6.47 -24.23
C LEU A 283 -0.38 -5.02 -24.18
N GLU A 284 0.91 -4.74 -23.91
CA GLU A 284 1.40 -3.37 -23.81
C GLU A 284 1.22 -2.55 -25.10
N PRO A 285 1.48 -3.10 -26.32
CA PRO A 285 1.33 -2.33 -27.56
C PRO A 285 -0.11 -1.86 -27.82
N VAL A 286 -1.10 -2.48 -27.18
CA VAL A 286 -2.51 -2.11 -27.28
C VAL A 286 -3.02 -1.39 -26.03
N GLY A 287 -2.12 -1.11 -25.08
CA GLY A 287 -2.41 -0.37 -23.85
C GLY A 287 -3.24 -1.14 -22.83
N VAL A 288 -3.19 -2.48 -22.85
CA VAL A 288 -3.79 -3.32 -21.80
C VAL A 288 -2.72 -3.61 -20.75
N LYS A 289 -3.06 -3.39 -19.48
CA LYS A 289 -2.14 -3.55 -18.35
C LYS A 289 -2.32 -4.92 -17.66
N VAL A 290 -1.38 -5.32 -16.80
CA VAL A 290 -1.39 -6.63 -16.13
C VAL A 290 -1.23 -6.52 -14.62
N LEU A 291 -2.13 -7.16 -13.88
CA LEU A 291 -1.97 -7.41 -12.44
C LEU A 291 -1.43 -8.83 -12.25
N TRP A 292 -0.23 -8.95 -11.68
CA TRP A 292 0.37 -10.23 -11.29
C TRP A 292 -0.04 -10.57 -9.87
N ASP A 293 -1.05 -11.41 -9.68
CA ASP A 293 -1.55 -11.73 -8.34
C ASP A 293 -1.03 -13.09 -7.86
N PHE A 294 -0.50 -13.08 -6.64
CA PHE A 294 0.04 -14.28 -5.98
C PHE A 294 -0.81 -14.59 -4.78
N ILE A 295 -1.24 -15.85 -4.64
CA ILE A 295 -1.81 -16.28 -3.36
C ILE A 295 -0.78 -16.06 -2.24
N GLY A 296 -1.23 -15.64 -1.05
CA GLY A 296 -0.36 -15.24 0.05
C GLY A 296 0.82 -16.19 0.33
N PRO A 297 0.62 -17.51 0.34
CA PRO A 297 1.71 -18.48 0.51
C PRO A 297 2.80 -18.45 -0.58
N ASP A 298 2.46 -18.05 -1.81
CA ASP A 298 3.36 -17.99 -2.97
C ASP A 298 4.05 -16.62 -3.10
N ALA A 299 3.60 -15.61 -2.36
CA ALA A 299 4.20 -14.27 -2.28
C ALA A 299 5.57 -14.21 -1.56
N LYS A 300 6.32 -15.30 -1.60
CA LYS A 300 7.71 -15.46 -1.13
C LYS A 300 8.55 -16.31 -2.07
N GLY A 301 7.93 -16.79 -3.15
CA GLY A 301 8.53 -17.62 -4.17
C GLY A 301 9.51 -16.86 -5.05
N ARG A 302 10.21 -17.60 -5.92
CA ARG A 302 11.17 -17.03 -6.87
C ARG A 302 10.44 -16.13 -7.86
N ALA A 303 9.32 -16.61 -8.38
CA ALA A 303 8.52 -15.88 -9.35
C ALA A 303 8.00 -14.54 -8.80
N PHE A 304 7.59 -14.50 -7.52
CA PHE A 304 7.22 -13.25 -6.86
C PHE A 304 8.38 -12.24 -6.88
N GLY A 305 9.58 -12.67 -6.51
CA GLY A 305 10.79 -11.84 -6.57
C GLY A 305 11.10 -11.34 -7.99
N VAL A 306 11.00 -12.21 -8.99
CA VAL A 306 11.24 -11.85 -10.40
C VAL A 306 10.28 -10.79 -10.90
N ILE A 307 8.99 -10.92 -10.60
CA ILE A 307 7.98 -9.92 -10.97
C ILE A 307 8.25 -8.62 -10.21
N ARG A 308 8.31 -8.67 -8.87
CA ARG A 308 8.56 -7.50 -8.01
C ARG A 308 9.75 -6.67 -8.48
N ASP A 309 10.86 -7.34 -8.80
CA ASP A 309 12.13 -6.66 -9.02
C ASP A 309 12.22 -5.99 -10.41
N ASP A 310 11.35 -6.34 -11.34
CA ASP A 310 11.33 -5.80 -12.71
C ASP A 310 9.90 -5.48 -13.17
N LEU A 311 9.09 -4.83 -12.32
CA LEU A 311 7.82 -4.22 -12.74
C LEU A 311 8.07 -3.00 -13.64
N ASN A 312 7.23 -2.80 -14.64
CA ASN A 312 7.13 -1.54 -15.40
C ASN A 312 5.79 -0.81 -15.18
N GLU A 313 5.59 0.34 -15.81
CA GLU A 313 4.39 1.19 -15.65
C GLU A 313 3.05 0.55 -16.12
N ASN A 314 3.11 -0.58 -16.81
CA ASN A 314 1.95 -1.34 -17.29
C ASN A 314 1.66 -2.57 -16.45
N GLU A 315 2.34 -2.71 -15.31
CA GLU A 315 2.22 -3.87 -14.44
C GLU A 315 1.97 -3.46 -12.98
N ALA A 316 1.22 -4.28 -12.25
CA ALA A 316 1.08 -4.19 -10.81
C ALA A 316 1.31 -5.56 -10.18
N LEU A 317 1.65 -5.57 -8.89
CA LEU A 317 1.83 -6.78 -8.10
C LEU A 317 0.71 -6.87 -7.06
N GLY A 318 0.00 -7.99 -7.12
CA GLY A 318 -1.05 -8.36 -6.18
C GLY A 318 -0.56 -9.41 -5.19
N ILE A 319 -1.11 -9.35 -3.98
CA ILE A 319 -1.13 -10.52 -3.10
C ILE A 319 -2.59 -10.77 -2.71
N ASP A 320 -3.00 -12.03 -2.80
CA ASP A 320 -4.30 -12.49 -2.32
C ASP A 320 -4.19 -13.00 -0.88
N GLY A 321 -5.12 -12.55 -0.04
CA GLY A 321 -5.24 -13.04 1.32
C GLY A 321 -5.80 -14.45 1.47
N LEU A 322 -6.07 -15.20 0.41
CA LEU A 322 -6.51 -16.59 0.47
C LEU A 322 -5.42 -17.51 1.03
N GLY A 323 -5.85 -18.52 1.78
CA GLY A 323 -4.97 -19.65 2.14
C GLY A 323 -4.82 -20.63 0.98
N SER A 324 -3.71 -21.35 0.94
CA SER A 324 -3.49 -22.45 -0.01
C SER A 324 -4.07 -23.78 0.44
N ASP A 325 -4.70 -23.84 1.62
CA ASP A 325 -5.38 -25.04 2.10
C ASP A 325 -6.70 -25.28 1.33
N LEU A 326 -7.21 -26.51 1.38
CA LEU A 326 -8.43 -26.92 0.66
C LEU A 326 -9.64 -26.02 0.93
N LEU A 327 -9.68 -25.41 2.11
CA LEU A 327 -10.75 -24.51 2.56
C LEU A 327 -10.27 -23.05 2.65
N GLY A 328 -9.07 -22.73 2.13
CA GLY A 328 -8.43 -21.42 2.12
C GLY A 328 -8.54 -20.62 3.41
N LEU A 329 -8.59 -21.32 4.56
CA LEU A 329 -8.78 -20.73 5.88
C LEU A 329 -7.48 -20.16 6.44
N ASN A 330 -6.33 -20.67 6.01
CA ASN A 330 -5.00 -20.26 6.47
C ASN A 330 -4.37 -19.23 5.53
N GLY A 331 -5.16 -18.21 5.20
CA GLY A 331 -4.72 -17.06 4.44
C GLY A 331 -3.88 -16.10 5.26
N ILE A 332 -3.32 -15.10 4.58
CA ILE A 332 -2.56 -14.03 5.23
C ILE A 332 -3.44 -12.78 5.41
N THR A 333 -3.03 -11.92 6.33
CA THR A 333 -3.70 -10.63 6.59
C THR A 333 -3.21 -9.54 5.65
N ALA A 334 -3.93 -8.42 5.61
CA ALA A 334 -3.50 -7.21 4.92
C ALA A 334 -2.16 -6.67 5.50
N ASP A 335 -1.90 -6.84 6.80
CA ASP A 335 -0.64 -6.41 7.43
C ASP A 335 0.51 -7.34 7.06
N ASP A 336 0.27 -8.65 6.95
CA ASP A 336 1.26 -9.61 6.45
C ASP A 336 1.65 -9.26 5.01
N ALA A 337 0.66 -9.00 4.15
CA ALA A 337 0.89 -8.65 2.76
C ALA A 337 1.61 -7.31 2.59
N LYS A 338 1.24 -6.31 3.40
CA LYS A 338 1.99 -5.05 3.51
C LYS A 338 3.45 -5.33 3.83
N SER A 339 3.71 -6.14 4.86
CA SER A 339 5.06 -6.48 5.31
C SER A 339 5.86 -7.21 4.21
N ILE A 340 5.20 -8.10 3.45
CA ILE A 340 5.81 -8.78 2.30
C ILE A 340 6.17 -7.79 1.18
N MET A 341 5.26 -6.88 0.82
CA MET A 341 5.50 -5.89 -0.24
C MET A 341 6.54 -4.83 0.13
N GLU A 342 6.65 -4.51 1.43
CA GLU A 342 7.70 -3.65 1.97
C GLU A 342 9.04 -4.39 2.11
N GLY A 343 9.00 -5.72 2.15
CA GLY A 343 10.15 -6.61 2.13
C GLY A 343 10.76 -6.77 0.74
N GLY A 344 11.85 -6.07 0.48
CA GLY A 344 12.67 -6.25 -0.72
C GLY A 344 12.85 -4.95 -1.53
N LYS A 345 12.86 -5.06 -2.86
CA LYS A 345 12.95 -3.88 -3.73
C LYS A 345 11.68 -3.04 -3.57
N PRO A 346 11.77 -1.71 -3.33
CA PRO A 346 10.60 -0.87 -3.22
C PRO A 346 9.71 -0.93 -4.47
N ILE A 347 8.43 -1.20 -4.25
CA ILE A 347 7.37 -1.12 -5.27
C ILE A 347 6.64 0.21 -5.09
N ASN A 348 6.33 0.91 -6.18
CA ASN A 348 5.47 2.09 -6.12
C ASN A 348 4.11 1.74 -5.53
N LEU A 349 3.58 2.58 -4.64
CA LEU A 349 2.31 2.30 -3.98
C LEU A 349 1.18 2.01 -4.97
N SER A 350 1.11 2.78 -6.06
CA SER A 350 0.04 2.61 -7.04
C SER A 350 0.02 1.22 -7.67
N GLN A 351 1.18 0.56 -7.75
CA GLN A 351 1.37 -0.78 -8.29
C GLN A 351 1.22 -1.89 -7.24
N ARG A 352 0.90 -1.56 -5.98
CA ARG A 352 0.62 -2.51 -4.90
C ARG A 352 -0.88 -2.77 -4.83
N VAL A 353 -1.27 -4.02 -5.01
CA VAL A 353 -2.67 -4.43 -4.96
C VAL A 353 -2.89 -5.47 -3.88
N TRP A 354 -3.94 -5.29 -3.08
CA TRP A 354 -4.40 -6.29 -2.14
C TRP A 354 -5.75 -6.84 -2.57
N THR A 355 -5.89 -8.15 -2.51
CA THR A 355 -7.10 -8.84 -2.94
C THR A 355 -7.56 -9.77 -1.83
N LYS A 356 -8.87 -9.87 -1.62
CA LYS A 356 -9.43 -10.79 -0.63
C LYS A 356 -10.82 -11.24 -1.04
N GLY A 357 -11.05 -12.53 -0.94
CA GLY A 357 -12.34 -13.11 -1.23
C GLY A 357 -12.54 -14.50 -0.69
N TRP A 358 -13.70 -15.06 -1.02
CA TRP A 358 -14.03 -16.45 -0.75
C TRP A 358 -15.06 -16.95 -1.76
N ALA A 359 -15.01 -18.24 -2.10
CA ALA A 359 -15.99 -18.86 -3.00
C ALA A 359 -17.44 -18.76 -2.47
N LEU A 360 -17.61 -18.74 -1.14
CA LEU A 360 -18.90 -18.56 -0.47
C LEU A 360 -18.85 -17.34 0.45
N PRO A 361 -18.88 -16.11 -0.08
CA PRO A 361 -18.56 -14.91 0.68
C PRO A 361 -19.54 -14.69 1.85
N ASN A 362 -20.81 -15.10 1.72
CA ASN A 362 -21.80 -15.02 2.79
C ASN A 362 -21.40 -15.77 4.08
N LEU A 363 -20.52 -16.77 4.01
CA LEU A 363 -20.03 -17.51 5.17
C LEU A 363 -18.80 -16.86 5.82
N LYS A 364 -18.14 -15.92 5.14
CA LYS A 364 -16.83 -15.37 5.49
C LYS A 364 -16.73 -13.86 5.33
N ILE A 365 -17.85 -13.17 5.10
CA ILE A 365 -17.85 -11.72 4.92
C ILE A 365 -17.38 -10.99 6.18
N GLY A 366 -17.74 -11.50 7.37
CA GLY A 366 -17.42 -10.86 8.64
C GLY A 366 -18.15 -9.52 8.81
N SER A 367 -17.79 -8.78 9.87
CA SER A 367 -18.33 -7.44 10.12
C SER A 367 -17.56 -6.38 9.33
N CYS A 368 -18.26 -5.44 8.71
CA CYS A 368 -17.68 -4.28 8.05
C CYS A 368 -17.63 -3.02 8.96
N GLU A 369 -18.22 -3.10 10.15
CA GLU A 369 -18.48 -1.93 11.00
C GLU A 369 -17.63 -1.89 12.28
N ASP A 370 -17.28 -3.06 12.84
CA ASP A 370 -16.66 -3.16 14.15
C ASP A 370 -15.12 -3.14 14.07
N GLU A 371 -14.51 -2.03 14.49
CA GLU A 371 -13.05 -1.86 14.49
C GLU A 371 -12.30 -2.84 15.40
N ALA A 372 -12.91 -3.29 16.50
CA ALA A 372 -12.28 -4.23 17.42
C ALA A 372 -12.26 -5.66 16.83
N ALA A 373 -13.28 -6.02 16.05
CA ALA A 373 -13.30 -7.27 15.30
C ALA A 373 -12.31 -7.29 14.13
N MET A 374 -11.91 -6.12 13.62
CA MET A 374 -11.00 -5.99 12.48
C MET A 374 -9.60 -6.53 12.76
N SER A 375 -9.02 -6.19 13.92
CA SER A 375 -7.63 -6.55 14.24
C SER A 375 -7.40 -8.03 14.52
N SER A 376 -8.47 -8.83 14.68
CA SER A 376 -8.39 -10.25 15.04
C SER A 376 -9.09 -11.20 14.07
N SER A 377 -9.75 -10.69 13.01
CA SER A 377 -10.51 -11.51 12.07
C SER A 377 -9.82 -11.63 10.71
N ASN A 378 -9.75 -12.87 10.20
CA ASN A 378 -9.31 -13.18 8.82
C ASN A 378 -10.46 -13.17 7.81
N ASP A 379 -11.66 -12.76 8.21
CA ASP A 379 -12.82 -12.62 7.34
C ASP A 379 -12.62 -11.50 6.29
N ILE A 380 -13.40 -11.55 5.22
CA ILE A 380 -13.19 -10.72 4.02
C ILE A 380 -13.28 -9.23 4.34
N CYS A 381 -14.40 -8.77 4.92
CA CYS A 381 -14.65 -7.35 5.10
C CYS A 381 -13.73 -6.70 6.14
N PRO A 382 -13.45 -7.32 7.30
CA PRO A 382 -12.39 -6.88 8.21
C PRO A 382 -11.06 -6.60 7.52
N GLN A 383 -10.58 -7.56 6.73
CA GLN A 383 -9.27 -7.48 6.06
C GLN A 383 -9.27 -6.47 4.90
N VAL A 384 -10.34 -6.40 4.12
CA VAL A 384 -10.52 -5.36 3.08
C VAL A 384 -10.50 -3.97 3.68
N ARG A 385 -11.26 -3.76 4.77
CA ARG A 385 -11.32 -2.47 5.46
C ARG A 385 -9.96 -2.12 6.09
N GLN A 386 -9.25 -3.10 6.64
CA GLN A 386 -7.90 -2.91 7.15
C GLN A 386 -6.92 -2.49 6.04
N ALA A 387 -6.96 -3.15 4.88
CA ALA A 387 -6.14 -2.78 3.73
C ALA A 387 -6.41 -1.36 3.22
N ILE A 388 -7.68 -0.96 3.14
CA ILE A 388 -8.07 0.41 2.73
C ILE A 388 -7.61 1.44 3.76
N LYS A 389 -7.81 1.16 5.06
CA LYS A 389 -7.41 2.06 6.15
C LYS A 389 -5.90 2.18 6.31
N SER A 390 -5.16 1.10 6.11
CA SER A 390 -3.70 1.10 6.19
C SER A 390 -3.08 1.98 5.11
N LYS A 391 -3.81 2.16 3.99
CA LYS A 391 -3.38 2.89 2.79
C LYS A 391 -2.10 2.32 2.19
N ALA A 392 -1.71 1.09 2.54
CA ALA A 392 -0.48 0.46 2.07
C ALA A 392 -0.57 -0.10 0.63
N PHE A 393 -1.75 -0.01 0.03
CA PHE A 393 -2.07 -0.54 -1.29
C PHE A 393 -2.69 0.56 -2.16
N GLY A 394 -2.27 0.63 -3.42
CA GLY A 394 -2.82 1.55 -4.42
C GLY A 394 -4.22 1.15 -4.89
N LYS A 395 -4.53 -0.15 -4.82
CA LYS A 395 -5.86 -0.71 -5.04
C LYS A 395 -6.18 -1.83 -4.07
N VAL A 396 -7.46 -1.92 -3.71
CA VAL A 396 -8.02 -3.06 -2.96
C VAL A 396 -9.21 -3.63 -3.70
N PHE A 397 -9.16 -4.93 -4.00
CA PHE A 397 -10.23 -5.65 -4.70
C PHE A 397 -10.85 -6.76 -3.84
N GLY A 398 -12.15 -6.97 -4.04
CA GLY A 398 -12.89 -8.06 -3.40
C GLY A 398 -13.36 -9.12 -4.41
N TRP A 399 -13.53 -10.36 -3.95
CA TRP A 399 -14.04 -11.45 -4.80
C TRP A 399 -14.75 -12.57 -3.99
N THR A 400 -15.49 -13.49 -4.58
CA THR A 400 -16.19 -13.38 -5.89
C THR A 400 -17.65 -13.03 -5.62
N VAL A 401 -18.21 -12.08 -6.36
CA VAL A 401 -19.63 -11.73 -6.29
C VAL A 401 -20.42 -12.56 -7.30
N THR A 402 -21.30 -13.41 -6.81
CA THR A 402 -22.29 -14.12 -7.64
C THR A 402 -23.61 -13.39 -7.69
N LYS A 403 -24.54 -13.84 -8.54
CA LYS A 403 -25.92 -13.33 -8.62
C LYS A 403 -26.68 -13.31 -7.28
N SER A 404 -26.23 -14.10 -6.31
CA SER A 404 -26.88 -14.24 -4.99
C SER A 404 -26.23 -13.37 -3.90
N ASN A 405 -25.18 -12.61 -4.20
CA ASN A 405 -24.35 -11.92 -3.21
C ASN A 405 -24.52 -10.40 -3.17
N THR A 406 -25.75 -9.90 -3.40
CA THR A 406 -26.03 -8.46 -3.40
C THR A 406 -25.62 -7.79 -2.09
N GLN A 407 -25.87 -8.41 -0.95
CA GLN A 407 -25.57 -7.81 0.36
C GLN A 407 -24.06 -7.76 0.64
N GLU A 408 -23.33 -8.82 0.31
CA GLU A 408 -21.88 -8.88 0.47
C GLU A 408 -21.19 -7.89 -0.50
N ALA A 409 -21.64 -7.83 -1.76
CA ALA A 409 -21.12 -6.89 -2.73
C ALA A 409 -21.32 -5.44 -2.27
N ASN A 410 -22.54 -5.08 -1.84
CA ASN A 410 -22.83 -3.75 -1.32
C ASN A 410 -21.95 -3.40 -0.13
N SER A 411 -21.79 -4.35 0.81
CA SER A 411 -20.92 -4.16 1.98
C SER A 411 -19.47 -3.83 1.59
N LEU A 412 -18.90 -4.56 0.63
CA LEU A 412 -17.54 -4.30 0.15
C LEU A 412 -17.43 -2.97 -0.61
N MET A 413 -18.42 -2.64 -1.43
CA MET A 413 -18.47 -1.37 -2.17
C MET A 413 -18.62 -0.16 -1.24
N GLU A 414 -19.42 -0.26 -0.17
CA GLU A 414 -19.54 0.80 0.85
C GLU A 414 -18.27 0.96 1.68
N VAL A 415 -17.57 -0.14 1.98
CA VAL A 415 -16.25 -0.08 2.64
C VAL A 415 -15.20 0.58 1.76
N GLY A 416 -15.39 0.52 0.44
CA GLY A 416 -14.67 1.36 -0.50
C GLY A 416 -13.63 0.64 -1.35
N VAL A 417 -13.82 -0.66 -1.64
CA VAL A 417 -13.01 -1.37 -2.66
C VAL A 417 -13.01 -0.60 -3.98
N ASP A 418 -11.93 -0.76 -4.74
CA ASP A 418 -11.76 -0.13 -6.05
C ASP A 418 -12.37 -0.96 -7.19
N GLY A 419 -12.80 -2.20 -6.88
CA GLY A 419 -13.35 -3.12 -7.85
C GLY A 419 -13.78 -4.44 -7.22
N LEU A 420 -14.58 -5.19 -7.96
CA LEU A 420 -15.05 -6.51 -7.58
C LEU A 420 -14.90 -7.48 -8.74
N ILE A 421 -14.41 -8.68 -8.43
CA ILE A 421 -14.56 -9.84 -9.29
C ILE A 421 -16.00 -10.34 -9.20
N TYR A 422 -16.65 -10.54 -10.34
CA TYR A 422 -18.02 -11.00 -10.43
C TYR A 422 -18.18 -12.14 -11.45
N GLY A 423 -19.19 -12.99 -11.25
CA GLY A 423 -19.54 -14.04 -12.19
C GLY A 423 -20.00 -15.31 -11.47
N PHE A 424 -19.66 -16.45 -12.06
CA PHE A 424 -19.93 -17.75 -11.44
C PHE A 424 -19.01 -18.02 -10.26
N MET A 425 -19.46 -18.85 -9.33
CA MET A 425 -18.61 -19.32 -8.23
C MET A 425 -17.57 -20.36 -8.70
N ALA A 426 -17.95 -21.28 -9.58
CA ALA A 426 -17.21 -22.54 -9.79
C ALA A 426 -16.96 -22.89 -11.26
N THR A 427 -17.47 -22.10 -12.20
CA THR A 427 -17.38 -22.36 -13.64
C THR A 427 -16.76 -21.17 -14.35
N ASN A 428 -16.26 -21.43 -15.56
CA ASN A 428 -15.66 -20.41 -16.40
C ASN A 428 -16.70 -19.37 -16.81
N TYR A 429 -16.26 -18.13 -17.03
CA TYR A 429 -17.12 -17.07 -17.54
C TYR A 429 -17.71 -17.46 -18.90
N ALA A 430 -18.99 -17.19 -19.09
CA ALA A 430 -19.70 -17.44 -20.34
C ALA A 430 -20.82 -16.43 -20.54
N ASP A 431 -21.31 -16.37 -21.78
CA ASP A 431 -22.56 -15.68 -22.14
C ASP A 431 -23.75 -16.38 -21.45
N ASP A 432 -24.09 -15.90 -20.26
CA ASP A 432 -25.08 -16.50 -19.39
C ASP A 432 -25.80 -15.44 -18.54
N ASP A 433 -27.05 -15.73 -18.18
CA ASP A 433 -27.89 -14.85 -17.39
C ASP A 433 -27.38 -14.65 -15.95
N GLU A 434 -26.69 -15.65 -15.38
CA GLU A 434 -26.06 -15.50 -14.06
C GLU A 434 -24.89 -14.53 -14.08
N SER A 435 -24.05 -14.58 -15.13
CA SER A 435 -22.95 -13.62 -15.33
C SER A 435 -23.49 -12.20 -15.44
N ARG A 436 -24.55 -12.00 -16.24
CA ARG A 436 -25.23 -10.71 -16.37
C ARG A 436 -25.87 -10.26 -15.06
N ALA A 437 -26.50 -11.17 -14.32
CA ALA A 437 -27.11 -10.85 -13.03
C ALA A 437 -26.06 -10.45 -11.97
N ALA A 438 -24.91 -11.11 -11.95
CA ALA A 438 -23.79 -10.74 -11.08
C ALA A 438 -23.23 -9.35 -11.43
N LEU A 439 -23.04 -9.05 -12.71
CA LEU A 439 -22.64 -7.69 -13.15
C LEU A 439 -23.70 -6.64 -12.80
N LYS A 440 -24.98 -7.00 -12.89
CA LYS A 440 -26.09 -6.11 -12.57
C LYS A 440 -26.03 -5.59 -11.14
N ILE A 441 -25.59 -6.42 -10.18
CA ILE A 441 -25.39 -6.00 -8.78
C ILE A 441 -24.41 -4.83 -8.70
N VAL A 442 -23.26 -4.94 -9.37
CA VAL A 442 -22.22 -3.89 -9.40
C VAL A 442 -22.75 -2.64 -10.11
N THR A 443 -23.30 -2.80 -11.30
CA THR A 443 -23.74 -1.66 -12.14
C THR A 443 -24.95 -0.93 -11.57
N ASP A 444 -25.89 -1.61 -10.92
CA ASP A 444 -27.01 -0.98 -10.20
C ASP A 444 -26.49 -0.13 -9.03
N TRP A 445 -25.55 -0.65 -8.24
CA TRP A 445 -24.96 0.08 -7.12
C TRP A 445 -24.19 1.31 -7.61
N LEU A 446 -23.39 1.19 -8.67
CA LEU A 446 -22.72 2.34 -9.30
C LEU A 446 -23.74 3.36 -9.83
N GLY A 447 -24.85 2.87 -10.41
CA GLY A 447 -25.95 3.70 -10.89
C GLY A 447 -26.62 4.52 -9.78
N ALA A 448 -26.72 3.97 -8.57
CA ALA A 448 -27.25 4.63 -7.39
C ALA A 448 -26.26 5.58 -6.70
N HIS A 449 -24.96 5.45 -6.97
CA HIS A 449 -23.87 6.17 -6.29
C HIS A 449 -22.93 6.92 -7.24
N LYS A 450 -23.50 7.48 -8.32
CA LYS A 450 -22.76 8.20 -9.38
C LYS A 450 -21.98 9.43 -8.88
N ASP A 451 -22.37 9.96 -7.72
CA ASP A 451 -21.69 11.03 -7.01
C ASP A 451 -20.38 10.57 -6.34
N ARG A 452 -20.25 9.26 -6.05
CA ARG A 452 -19.10 8.66 -5.35
C ARG A 452 -18.26 7.74 -6.23
N ARG A 453 -18.88 7.04 -7.19
CA ARG A 453 -18.23 6.04 -8.04
C ARG A 453 -18.82 6.02 -9.45
N TYR A 454 -17.99 5.64 -10.43
CA TYR A 454 -18.43 5.34 -11.79
C TYR A 454 -17.69 4.12 -12.32
N LEU A 455 -18.24 3.46 -13.34
CA LEU A 455 -17.56 2.35 -14.00
C LEU A 455 -16.30 2.87 -14.70
N ALA A 456 -15.14 2.34 -14.35
CA ALA A 456 -13.87 2.79 -14.89
C ALA A 456 -13.82 2.66 -16.41
N THR A 457 -13.10 3.59 -17.03
CA THR A 457 -12.93 3.76 -18.46
C THR A 457 -11.47 3.54 -18.85
N LEU A 458 -11.14 3.81 -20.12
CA LEU A 458 -9.78 3.70 -20.65
C LEU A 458 -8.88 4.87 -20.25
N GLU A 459 -9.46 5.96 -19.77
CA GLU A 459 -8.72 7.13 -19.27
C GLU A 459 -8.28 6.91 -17.82
N ASP A 460 -8.95 5.98 -17.12
CA ASP A 460 -8.66 5.64 -15.74
C ASP A 460 -7.46 4.71 -15.66
N LYS A 461 -6.46 5.14 -14.89
CA LYS A 461 -5.28 4.32 -14.63
C LYS A 461 -5.56 3.35 -13.49
N PRO A 462 -5.41 2.04 -13.69
CA PRO A 462 -5.52 1.09 -12.60
C PRO A 462 -4.33 1.19 -11.62
N TRP A 463 -3.18 1.72 -12.05
CA TRP A 463 -2.00 2.06 -11.24
C TRP A 463 -1.14 3.15 -11.88
#